data_AF-A0A176F0M8-F1
#
_entry.id   AF-A0A176F0M8-F1
#
_cell.length_a   1.000
_cell.length_b   1.000
_cell.length_c   1.000
_cell.angle_alpha   90.00
_cell.angle_beta   90.00
_cell.angle_gamma   90.00
#
_symmetry.space_group_name_H-M   'P 1'
#
loop_
_entity.id
_entity.type
_entity.pdbx_description
1 polymer ?
#
loop_
_entity_poly.entity_id
_entity_poly.type
_entity_poly.pdbx_seq_one_letter_code
_entity_poly.pdbx_strand_id
1 'polypeptide(L)'
;MAICDTESIRDCIATGSLPDIDPHPVVILLLAPFIVIFGWAAWMEFRRWWLYGPSENKRSAFPINEDAPSYEPPPEEDADSAPPDQDNEQERRND
;
A
#
# COMPACT_ATOMS: atom_id res chain seq x y z
N MET A 1 10.03 -17.03 -30.53
CA MET A 1 8.63 -16.71 -30.19
C MET A 1 7.92 -18.05 -30.10
N ALA A 2 7.73 -18.58 -28.90
CA ALA A 2 7.05 -19.87 -28.70
C ALA A 2 5.62 -19.58 -28.26
N ILE A 3 4.67 -20.09 -29.04
CA ILE A 3 3.23 -20.03 -28.76
C ILE A 3 2.97 -21.16 -27.75
N CYS A 4 2.56 -20.81 -26.53
CA CYS A 4 2.18 -21.79 -25.52
C CYS A 4 0.70 -22.13 -25.68
N ASP A 5 0.40 -23.35 -26.11
CA ASP A 5 -0.97 -23.87 -26.17
C ASP A 5 -1.56 -24.03 -24.76
N THR A 6 -2.81 -23.58 -24.60
CA THR A 6 -3.50 -23.35 -23.32
C THR A 6 -3.91 -24.62 -22.56
N GLU A 7 -3.56 -25.81 -23.04
CA GLU A 7 -3.86 -27.08 -22.35
C GLU A 7 -2.75 -27.51 -21.37
N SER A 8 -1.62 -26.81 -21.39
CA SER A 8 -0.38 -27.12 -20.66
C SER A 8 -0.17 -26.23 -19.41
N ILE A 9 -1.22 -25.64 -18.84
CA ILE A 9 -1.07 -24.78 -17.64
C ILE A 9 -0.50 -25.57 -16.44
N ARG A 10 -0.78 -26.88 -16.37
CA ARG A 10 -0.21 -27.76 -15.33
C ARG A 10 1.28 -28.07 -15.55
N ASP A 11 1.75 -28.14 -16.79
CA ASP A 11 3.17 -28.39 -17.07
C ASP A 11 4.01 -27.11 -17.04
N CYS A 12 3.41 -25.93 -17.26
CA CYS A 12 4.09 -24.66 -17.01
C CYS A 12 4.40 -24.43 -15.51
N ILE A 13 3.63 -25.04 -14.61
CA ILE A 13 3.90 -25.05 -13.16
C ILE A 13 4.93 -26.14 -12.81
N ALA A 14 5.13 -27.15 -13.68
CA ALA A 14 6.19 -28.14 -13.56
C ALA A 14 7.53 -27.52 -13.96
N THR A 15 8.04 -26.66 -13.09
CA THR A 15 9.47 -26.53 -12.77
C THR A 15 10.40 -26.67 -13.97
N GLY A 16 10.23 -25.81 -14.97
CA GLY A 16 11.28 -25.54 -15.94
C GLY A 16 12.43 -24.86 -15.22
N SER A 17 13.39 -25.66 -14.74
CA SER A 17 14.71 -25.28 -14.24
C SER A 17 14.80 -23.85 -13.71
N LEU A 18 14.30 -23.62 -12.49
CA LEU A 18 14.83 -22.52 -11.70
C LEU A 18 16.36 -22.73 -11.65
N PRO A 19 17.20 -21.69 -11.86
CA PRO A 19 18.64 -21.83 -11.73
C PRO A 19 18.95 -22.52 -10.40
N ASP A 20 19.95 -23.41 -10.32
CA ASP A 20 20.31 -24.16 -9.10
C ASP A 20 20.27 -23.23 -7.87
N ILE A 21 19.12 -23.21 -7.20
CA ILE A 21 19.00 -22.63 -5.87
C ILE A 21 19.47 -23.81 -5.04
N ASP A 22 20.74 -23.78 -4.65
CA ASP A 22 21.24 -24.58 -3.54
C ASP A 22 20.88 -23.82 -2.27
N PRO A 23 19.69 -24.04 -1.65
CA PRO A 23 19.41 -23.39 -0.39
C PRO A 23 20.34 -23.99 0.66
N HIS A 24 21.43 -23.29 0.95
CA HIS A 24 22.27 -23.68 2.06
C HIS A 24 21.41 -23.72 3.33
N PRO A 25 21.35 -24.86 4.05
CA PRO A 25 20.45 -25.03 5.19
C PRO A 25 20.69 -23.99 6.28
N VAL A 26 21.92 -23.49 6.39
CA VAL A 26 22.31 -22.39 7.28
C VAL A 26 21.57 -21.09 6.95
N VAL A 27 21.40 -20.77 5.66
CA VAL A 27 20.71 -19.55 5.20
C VAL A 27 19.22 -19.64 5.56
N ILE A 28 18.60 -20.80 5.39
CA ILE A 28 17.21 -21.03 5.80
C ILE A 28 17.07 -20.84 7.32
N LEU A 29 17.94 -21.45 8.12
CA LEU A 29 17.87 -21.34 9.58
C LEU A 29 18.06 -19.91 10.08
N LEU A 30 18.91 -19.13 9.40
CA LEU A 30 19.14 -17.72 9.72
C LEU A 30 17.93 -16.85 9.34
N LEU A 31 17.33 -17.08 8.17
CA LEU A 31 16.19 -16.29 7.68
C LEU A 31 14.84 -16.68 8.29
N ALA A 32 14.66 -17.96 8.64
CA ALA A 32 13.42 -18.51 9.18
C ALA A 32 12.81 -17.67 10.32
N PRO A 33 13.55 -17.25 11.38
CA PRO A 33 12.94 -16.45 12.44
C PRO A 33 12.40 -15.11 11.95
N PHE A 34 13.09 -14.44 11.01
CA PHE A 34 12.62 -13.19 10.43
C PHE A 34 11.35 -13.41 9.62
N ILE A 35 11.35 -14.40 8.75
CA ILE A 35 10.19 -14.74 7.90
C ILE A 35 8.98 -15.07 8.77
N VAL A 36 9.16 -15.82 9.86
CA VAL A 36 8.08 -16.16 10.79
C VAL A 36 7.51 -14.91 11.46
N ILE A 37 8.36 -14.02 11.97
CA ILE A 37 7.91 -12.80 12.65
C ILE A 37 7.19 -11.86 11.67
N PHE A 38 7.79 -11.58 10.52
CA PHE A 38 7.20 -10.68 9.53
C PHE A 38 5.94 -11.28 8.89
N GLY A 39 5.92 -12.58 8.62
CA GLY A 39 4.74 -13.28 8.15
C GLY A 39 3.59 -13.25 9.15
N TRP A 40 3.89 -13.42 10.44
CA TRP A 40 2.88 -13.32 11.50
C TRP A 40 2.35 -11.90 11.68
N ALA A 41 3.23 -10.90 11.66
CA ALA A 41 2.84 -9.49 11.71
C ALA A 41 1.96 -9.10 10.51
N ALA A 42 2.37 -9.48 9.29
CA ALA A 42 1.59 -9.26 8.08
C ALA A 42 0.22 -9.94 8.14
N TRP A 43 0.14 -11.16 8.68
CA TRP A 43 -1.12 -11.85 8.90
C TRP A 43 -2.05 -11.10 9.87
N MET A 44 -1.51 -10.60 10.98
CA MET A 44 -2.30 -9.82 11.94
C MET A 44 -2.81 -8.52 11.33
N GLU A 45 -1.98 -7.81 10.55
CA GLU A 45 -2.40 -6.59 9.86
C GLU A 45 -3.44 -6.88 8.78
N PHE A 46 -3.26 -7.94 8.00
CA PHE A 46 -4.25 -8.39 7.02
C PHE A 46 -5.58 -8.74 7.70
N ARG A 47 -5.54 -9.48 8.81
CA ARG A 47 -6.74 -9.81 9.59
C ARG A 47 -7.41 -8.57 10.15
N ARG A 48 -6.64 -7.61 10.67
CA ARG A 48 -7.16 -6.30 11.13
C ARG A 48 -7.83 -5.58 9.97
N TRP A 49 -7.19 -5.50 8.82
CA TRP A 49 -7.71 -4.83 7.64
C TRP A 49 -8.99 -5.48 7.14
N TRP A 50 -9.07 -6.81 7.16
CA TRP A 50 -10.27 -7.55 6.74
C TRP A 50 -11.48 -7.30 7.68
N LEU A 51 -11.23 -7.17 8.99
CA LEU A 51 -12.28 -6.94 9.99
C LEU A 51 -12.68 -5.46 10.12
N TYR A 52 -11.72 -4.54 10.08
CA TYR A 52 -11.91 -3.12 10.40
C TYR A 52 -11.76 -2.18 9.19
N GLY A 53 -11.40 -2.71 8.03
CA GLY A 53 -11.17 -1.93 6.83
C GLY A 53 -9.80 -1.23 6.78
N PRO A 54 -9.60 -0.33 5.80
CA PRO A 54 -8.41 0.51 5.68
C PRO A 54 -8.05 1.18 7.02
N SER A 55 -6.75 1.25 7.35
CA SER A 55 -6.35 2.11 8.46
C SER A 55 -6.60 3.56 8.04
N GLU A 56 -7.73 4.11 8.41
CA GLU A 56 -7.96 5.53 8.27
C GLU A 56 -6.86 6.27 9.03
N ASN A 57 -6.21 7.22 8.35
CA ASN A 57 -5.31 8.16 8.99
C ASN A 57 -6.13 8.98 9.99
N LYS A 58 -6.21 8.52 11.24
CA LYS A 58 -6.98 9.17 12.31
C LYS A 58 -6.46 10.55 12.69
N ARG A 59 -5.50 11.13 11.97
CA ARG A 59 -5.04 12.52 12.16
C ARG A 59 -6.20 13.51 12.18
N SER A 60 -7.28 13.27 11.42
CA SER A 60 -8.49 14.11 11.43
C SER A 60 -9.44 13.85 12.60
N ALA A 61 -9.30 12.73 13.31
CA ALA A 61 -10.14 12.35 14.45
C ALA A 61 -9.62 12.90 15.79
N PHE A 62 -8.41 13.45 15.81
CA PHE A 62 -7.86 14.13 16.98
C PHE A 62 -8.09 15.63 16.84
N PRO A 63 -8.58 16.31 17.88
CA PRO A 63 -8.68 17.76 17.86
C PRO A 63 -7.28 18.34 17.65
N ILE A 64 -7.18 19.33 16.76
CA ILE A 64 -5.92 20.01 16.52
C ILE A 64 -5.55 20.76 17.81
N ASN A 65 -4.37 20.47 18.34
CA ASN A 65 -3.87 21.15 19.52
C ASN A 65 -3.27 22.49 19.10
N GLU A 66 -4.02 23.57 19.34
CA GLU A 66 -3.60 24.95 19.04
C GLU A 66 -2.41 25.40 19.89
N ASP A 67 -2.16 24.76 21.04
CA ASP A 67 -1.01 25.02 21.90
C ASP A 67 0.27 24.27 21.47
N ALA A 68 0.23 23.52 20.35
CA ALA A 68 1.39 22.81 19.87
C ALA A 68 2.45 23.79 19.30
N PRO A 69 3.75 23.61 19.59
CA PRO A 69 4.81 24.50 19.09
C PRO A 69 4.93 24.59 17.56
N SER A 70 4.32 23.66 16.84
CA SER A 70 4.30 23.58 15.37
C SER A 70 2.93 23.89 14.77
N TYR A 71 1.94 24.33 15.57
CA TYR A 71 0.63 24.70 15.05
C TYR A 71 0.75 26.04 14.33
N GLU A 72 0.39 26.03 13.05
CA GLU A 72 0.21 27.23 12.26
C GLU A 72 -1.31 27.37 12.03
N PRO A 73 -1.94 28.47 12.46
CA PRO A 73 -3.36 28.67 12.25
C PRO A 73 -3.66 28.66 10.74
N PRO A 74 -4.74 27.99 10.30
CA PRO A 74 -5.14 28.06 8.91
C PRO A 74 -5.38 29.53 8.53
N PRO A 75 -5.03 29.94 7.30
CA PRO A 75 -5.30 31.30 6.84
C PRO A 75 -6.80 31.57 6.99
N GLU A 76 -7.17 32.68 7.61
CA GLU A 76 -8.57 33.10 7.67
C GLU A 76 -9.07 33.23 6.23
N GLU A 77 -10.10 32.46 5.89
CA GLU A 77 -10.84 32.67 4.66
C GLU A 77 -11.57 34.00 4.81
N ASP A 78 -10.91 35.10 4.40
CA ASP A 78 -11.63 36.28 3.98
C ASP A 78 -12.70 35.79 3.00
N ALA A 79 -13.97 36.04 3.31
CA ALA A 79 -15.13 35.63 2.50
C ALA A 79 -15.13 36.22 1.06
N ASP A 80 -14.03 36.83 0.64
CA ASP A 80 -13.73 37.37 -0.69
C ASP A 80 -12.64 36.57 -1.44
N SER A 81 -12.09 35.51 -0.86
CA SER A 81 -11.03 34.69 -1.45
C SER A 81 -11.40 33.21 -1.47
N ALA A 82 -12.58 32.87 -1.97
CA ALA A 82 -12.82 31.53 -2.48
C ALA A 82 -11.77 31.26 -3.59
N PRO A 83 -10.94 30.22 -3.49
CA PRO A 83 -10.17 29.77 -4.65
C PRO A 83 -11.19 29.47 -5.76
N PRO A 84 -10.95 29.91 -7.02
CA PRO A 84 -11.83 29.50 -8.10
C PRO A 84 -11.87 27.98 -8.10
N ASP A 85 -13.08 27.45 -8.05
CA ASP A 85 -13.47 26.05 -8.18
C ASP A 85 -12.74 25.45 -9.40
N GLN A 86 -11.54 24.88 -9.17
CA GLN A 86 -10.66 24.36 -10.25
C GLN A 86 -11.27 23.14 -10.95
N ASP A 87 -12.34 22.61 -10.37
CA ASP A 87 -13.15 21.51 -10.81
C ASP A 87 -13.89 21.86 -12.13
N ASN A 88 -14.18 23.14 -12.38
CA ASN A 88 -14.92 23.59 -13.57
C ASN A 88 -14.04 23.98 -14.78
N GLU A 89 -12.73 24.22 -14.60
CA GLU A 89 -11.85 24.59 -15.73
C GLU A 89 -11.40 23.39 -16.57
N GLN A 90 -11.42 22.18 -16.01
CA GLN A 90 -11.04 20.98 -16.73
C GLN A 90 -12.14 20.46 -17.66
N GLU A 91 -13.41 20.78 -17.38
CA GLU A 91 -14.55 20.45 -18.26
C GLU A 91 -14.60 21.39 -19.48
N ARG A 92 -14.40 22.70 -19.30
CA ARG A 92 -14.38 23.69 -20.41
C ARG A 92 -13.22 23.56 -21.40
N ARG A 93 -12.16 22.83 -21.05
CA ARG A 93 -10.99 22.62 -21.93
C ARG A 93 -11.19 21.46 -22.90
N ASN A 94 -12.21 20.62 -22.67
CA ASN A 94 -12.46 19.40 -23.44
C ASN A 94 -13.70 19.47 -24.37
N ASP A 95 -14.33 20.65 -24.47
CA ASP A 95 -15.33 21.00 -25.50
C ASP A 95 -14.70 21.86 -26.60
#